data_AF-A0A9D6STM1-F1
#
_entry.id   AF-A0A9D6STM1-F1
#
_cell.length_a   1.000
_cell.length_b   1.000
_cell.length_c   1.000
_cell.angle_alpha   90.00
_cell.angle_beta   90.00
_cell.angle_gamma   90.00
#
_symmetry.space_group_name_H-M   'P 1'
#
loop_
_entity.id
_entity.type
_entity.pdbx_description
1 polymer ?
#
loop_
_entity_poly.entity_id
_entity_poly.type
_entity_poly.pdbx_seq_one_letter_code
_entity_poly.pdbx_strand_id
1 'polypeptide(L)'
;MVQGTASNAGKSVLVTALCRIFKNDGFTVAPFKAQNMSLNSFVTPDGGEIGRAQAAQAEAAGIAPTVDMNPILLKPEANSRSQVVVRGKPQRVTGAADYYRLKSELWPVVTESLDRLRSEYDVVVIEGAGSPAEVNLAKDEIVNMRVARYAQAPVLLVGDIDRGGVFAALLGTLMLLNPADRALVKALVVNPYRGDIKLFEPGDKFLAENSGLPVAGVIPSFNDIAIAP
;
A
#
# COMPACT_ATOMS: atom_id res chain seq x y z
N MET A 1 2.22 6.83 3.62
CA MET A 1 2.14 5.42 3.16
C MET A 1 1.04 4.70 3.91
N VAL A 2 0.26 3.86 3.23
CA VAL A 2 -0.81 3.06 3.82
C VAL A 2 -0.40 1.59 3.81
N GLN A 3 -0.22 1.00 4.98
CA GLN A 3 0.06 -0.42 5.18
C GLN A 3 -1.14 -1.09 5.85
N GLY A 4 -1.20 -2.42 5.84
CA GLY A 4 -2.32 -3.14 6.44
C GLY A 4 -1.82 -4.32 7.22
N THR A 5 -2.57 -4.77 8.22
CA THR A 5 -2.24 -5.97 9.00
C THR A 5 -2.43 -7.26 8.21
N ALA A 6 -3.15 -7.19 7.08
CA ALA A 6 -3.38 -8.30 6.16
C ALA A 6 -3.53 -7.82 4.71
N SER A 7 -3.50 -8.77 3.78
CA SER A 7 -4.03 -8.58 2.43
C SER A 7 -5.53 -8.27 2.50
N ASN A 8 -6.01 -7.38 1.64
CA ASN A 8 -7.41 -6.93 1.56
C ASN A 8 -7.95 -6.14 2.76
N ALA A 9 -7.10 -5.61 3.66
CA ALA A 9 -7.51 -4.67 4.71
C ALA A 9 -8.04 -3.30 4.18
N GLY A 10 -8.27 -3.15 2.88
CA GLY A 10 -8.76 -1.91 2.25
C GLY A 10 -7.70 -0.85 1.92
N LYS A 11 -6.41 -1.20 1.95
CA LYS A 11 -5.30 -0.29 1.59
C LYS A 11 -5.53 0.46 0.27
N SER A 12 -5.87 -0.28 -0.79
CA SER A 12 -6.01 0.32 -2.13
C SER A 12 -7.13 1.35 -2.19
N VAL A 13 -8.27 1.08 -1.53
CA VAL A 13 -9.40 2.04 -1.43
C VAL A 13 -8.97 3.29 -0.66
N LEU A 14 -8.27 3.12 0.47
CA LEU A 14 -7.80 4.25 1.27
C LEU A 14 -6.77 5.10 0.51
N VAL A 15 -5.87 4.47 -0.24
CA VAL A 15 -4.92 5.21 -1.11
C VAL A 15 -5.67 5.96 -2.19
N THR A 16 -6.67 5.36 -2.84
CA THR A 16 -7.53 6.04 -3.83
C THR A 16 -8.24 7.25 -3.20
N ALA A 17 -8.82 7.08 -2.01
CA ALA A 17 -9.50 8.17 -1.30
C ALA A 17 -8.53 9.30 -0.94
N LEU A 18 -7.35 8.97 -0.39
CA LEU A 18 -6.32 9.96 -0.05
C LEU A 18 -5.81 10.70 -1.29
N CYS A 19 -5.63 10.02 -2.41
CA CYS A 19 -5.29 10.68 -3.68
C CYS A 19 -6.31 11.75 -4.05
N ARG A 20 -7.61 11.41 -3.97
CA ARG A 20 -8.69 12.36 -4.28
C ARG A 20 -8.79 13.49 -3.27
N ILE A 21 -8.63 13.22 -1.98
CA ILE A 21 -8.66 14.23 -0.92
C ILE A 21 -7.54 15.25 -1.16
N PHE A 22 -6.29 14.81 -1.28
CA PHE A 22 -5.17 15.72 -1.50
C PHE A 22 -5.27 16.50 -2.81
N LYS A 23 -5.78 15.87 -3.88
CA LYS A 23 -6.07 16.58 -5.13
C LYS A 23 -7.13 17.67 -4.92
N ASN A 24 -8.18 17.40 -4.15
CA ASN A 24 -9.24 18.37 -3.86
C ASN A 24 -8.76 19.50 -2.95
N ASP A 25 -7.76 19.22 -2.10
CA ASP A 25 -7.07 20.22 -1.28
C ASP A 25 -6.06 21.07 -2.09
N GLY A 26 -5.90 20.79 -3.39
CA GLY A 26 -5.10 21.59 -4.32
C GLY A 26 -3.66 21.12 -4.53
N PHE A 27 -3.27 19.95 -4.01
CA PHE A 27 -1.95 19.37 -4.25
C PHE A 27 -1.87 18.67 -5.61
N THR A 28 -0.69 18.65 -6.21
CA THR A 28 -0.37 17.66 -7.24
C THR A 28 -0.04 16.32 -6.58
N VAL A 29 -0.69 15.25 -7.02
CA VAL A 29 -0.66 13.96 -6.32
C VAL A 29 -0.32 12.83 -7.26
N ALA A 30 0.54 11.92 -6.84
CA ALA A 30 0.77 10.64 -7.53
C ALA A 30 0.61 9.44 -6.59
N PRO A 31 -0.04 8.36 -7.03
CA PRO A 31 -0.01 7.11 -6.28
C PRO A 31 1.28 6.34 -6.54
N PHE A 32 1.68 5.50 -5.59
CA PHE A 32 2.81 4.61 -5.76
C PHE A 32 2.61 3.26 -5.07
N LYS A 33 2.91 2.17 -5.77
CA LYS A 33 2.99 0.83 -5.19
C LYS A 33 4.21 0.12 -5.76
N ALA A 34 5.25 -0.01 -4.95
CA ALA A 34 6.54 -0.58 -5.34
C ALA A 34 6.41 -1.93 -6.08
N GLN A 35 5.55 -2.81 -5.56
CA GLN A 35 5.26 -4.10 -6.16
C GLN A 35 3.76 -4.41 -6.07
N ASN A 36 3.17 -4.80 -7.19
CA ASN A 36 1.83 -5.38 -7.24
C ASN A 36 1.92 -6.84 -7.68
N MET A 37 0.95 -7.67 -7.30
CA MET A 37 0.78 -9.03 -7.76
C MET A 37 -0.66 -9.24 -8.20
N SER A 38 -0.90 -9.26 -9.51
CA SER A 38 -2.24 -9.30 -10.10
C SER A 38 -2.18 -9.80 -11.54
N LEU A 39 -3.17 -10.60 -11.94
CA LEU A 39 -3.43 -10.90 -13.36
C LEU A 39 -4.18 -9.77 -14.07
N ASN A 40 -4.90 -8.95 -13.31
CA ASN A 40 -5.66 -7.82 -13.80
C ASN A 40 -4.75 -6.59 -13.86
N SER A 41 -4.12 -6.39 -15.01
CA SER A 41 -3.34 -5.19 -15.34
C SER A 41 -4.18 -4.15 -16.10
N PHE A 42 -3.63 -2.95 -16.17
CA PHE A 42 -4.05 -1.82 -16.99
C PHE A 42 -2.90 -1.44 -17.92
N VAL A 43 -3.21 -1.07 -19.16
CA VAL A 43 -2.24 -0.59 -20.14
C VAL A 43 -2.20 0.93 -20.08
N THR A 44 -1.07 1.50 -19.66
CA THR A 44 -0.85 2.94 -19.61
C THR A 44 -0.96 3.55 -21.02
N PRO A 45 -1.19 4.87 -21.15
CA PRO A 45 -1.25 5.52 -22.47
C PRO A 45 -0.03 5.23 -23.36
N ASP A 46 1.14 5.07 -22.76
CA ASP A 46 2.40 4.75 -23.45
C ASP A 46 2.61 3.24 -23.70
N GLY A 47 1.59 2.40 -23.47
CA GLY A 47 1.60 0.97 -23.75
C GLY A 47 2.26 0.09 -22.68
N GLY A 48 2.64 0.64 -21.52
CA GLY A 48 3.22 -0.12 -20.41
C GLY A 48 2.15 -0.76 -19.51
N GLU A 49 2.49 -1.82 -18.81
CA GLU A 49 1.55 -2.49 -17.89
C GLU A 49 1.73 -2.10 -16.41
N ILE A 50 0.62 -1.79 -15.74
CA ILE A 50 0.56 -1.57 -14.28
C ILE A 50 -0.64 -2.30 -13.65
N GLY A 51 -0.68 -2.43 -12.32
CA GLY A 51 -1.87 -2.93 -11.63
C GLY A 51 -3.08 -1.99 -11.78
N ARG A 52 -4.29 -2.56 -11.95
CA ARG A 52 -5.54 -1.76 -12.05
C ARG A 52 -5.80 -0.85 -10.86
N ALA A 53 -5.41 -1.27 -9.65
CA ALA A 53 -5.54 -0.43 -8.46
C ALA A 53 -4.77 0.88 -8.61
N GLN A 54 -3.55 0.85 -9.18
CA GLN A 54 -2.76 2.07 -9.39
C GLN A 54 -3.34 2.94 -10.50
N ALA A 55 -3.95 2.34 -11.53
CA ALA A 55 -4.69 3.10 -12.54
C ALA A 55 -5.89 3.85 -11.93
N ALA A 56 -6.70 3.19 -11.10
CA ALA A 56 -7.81 3.83 -10.39
C ALA A 56 -7.31 4.91 -9.40
N GLN A 57 -6.17 4.69 -8.75
CA GLN A 57 -5.58 5.70 -7.87
C GLN A 57 -5.07 6.92 -8.65
N ALA A 58 -4.56 6.74 -9.87
CA ALA A 58 -4.13 7.82 -10.75
C ALA A 58 -5.33 8.65 -11.22
N GLU A 59 -6.43 7.97 -11.58
CA GLU A 59 -7.72 8.61 -11.88
C GLU A 59 -8.24 9.42 -10.68
N ALA A 60 -8.15 8.87 -9.47
CA ALA A 60 -8.50 9.59 -8.25
C ALA A 60 -7.60 10.81 -7.99
N ALA A 61 -6.34 10.75 -8.38
CA ALA A 61 -5.42 11.88 -8.35
C ALA A 61 -5.60 12.87 -9.52
N GLY A 62 -6.45 12.55 -10.52
CA GLY A 62 -6.69 13.40 -11.68
C GLY A 62 -5.54 13.42 -12.71
N ILE A 63 -4.72 12.38 -12.75
CA ILE A 63 -3.55 12.29 -13.64
C ILE A 63 -3.55 10.99 -14.47
N ALA A 64 -2.81 10.98 -15.57
CA ALA A 64 -2.65 9.78 -16.39
C ALA A 64 -1.82 8.72 -15.66
N PRO A 65 -2.20 7.43 -15.73
CA PRO A 65 -1.41 6.37 -15.11
C PRO A 65 -0.08 6.14 -15.84
N THR A 66 1.01 6.05 -15.08
CA THR A 66 2.35 5.78 -15.61
C THR A 66 2.98 4.55 -14.95
N VAL A 67 3.99 3.97 -15.61
CA VAL A 67 4.69 2.77 -15.11
C VAL A 67 5.46 3.02 -13.82
N ASP A 68 5.82 4.27 -13.53
CA ASP A 68 6.53 4.62 -12.29
C ASP A 68 5.61 4.51 -11.06
N MET A 69 4.28 4.55 -11.23
CA MET A 69 3.31 4.33 -10.15
C MET A 69 3.27 2.87 -9.68
N ASN A 70 3.66 1.92 -10.55
CA ASN A 70 3.81 0.51 -10.19
C ASN A 70 5.00 -0.11 -10.96
N PRO A 71 6.24 0.12 -10.50
CA PRO A 71 7.42 -0.26 -11.27
C PRO A 71 7.62 -1.78 -11.37
N ILE A 72 7.17 -2.55 -10.38
CA ILE A 72 7.23 -4.01 -10.39
C ILE A 72 5.81 -4.58 -10.37
N LEU A 73 5.44 -5.33 -11.40
CA LEU A 73 4.19 -6.09 -11.46
C LEU A 73 4.51 -7.58 -11.61
N LEU A 74 3.98 -8.38 -10.69
CA LEU A 74 4.04 -9.83 -10.74
C LEU A 74 2.72 -10.37 -11.30
N LYS A 75 2.78 -11.15 -12.37
CA LYS A 75 1.63 -11.87 -12.91
C LYS A 75 1.78 -13.35 -12.53
N PRO A 76 1.00 -13.86 -11.56
CA PRO A 76 1.12 -15.24 -11.13
C PRO A 76 0.80 -16.22 -12.26
N GLU A 77 1.57 -17.29 -12.33
CA GLU A 77 1.39 -18.41 -13.27
C GLU A 77 1.24 -19.72 -12.50
N ALA A 78 0.93 -20.81 -13.21
CA ALA A 78 0.91 -22.15 -12.62
C ALA A 78 2.28 -22.54 -12.02
N ASN A 79 2.29 -23.55 -11.14
CA ASN A 79 3.49 -24.12 -10.52
C ASN A 79 4.31 -23.13 -9.69
N SER A 80 3.65 -22.21 -8.97
CA SER A 80 4.31 -21.23 -8.08
C SER A 80 5.33 -20.34 -8.80
N ARG A 81 5.01 -19.99 -10.05
CA ARG A 81 5.81 -19.08 -10.88
C ARG A 81 5.10 -17.73 -11.02
N SER A 82 5.85 -16.72 -11.42
CA SER A 82 5.29 -15.43 -11.80
C SER A 82 6.11 -14.80 -12.91
N GLN A 83 5.43 -14.22 -13.89
CA GLN A 83 6.06 -13.28 -14.81
C GLN A 83 6.36 -11.98 -14.06
N VAL A 84 7.59 -11.51 -14.19
CA VAL A 84 8.06 -10.24 -13.65
C VAL A 84 8.01 -9.21 -14.77
N VAL A 85 7.15 -8.21 -14.58
CA VAL A 85 7.04 -7.02 -15.42
C VAL A 85 7.76 -5.88 -14.70
N VAL A 86 8.70 -5.25 -15.38
CA VAL A 86 9.53 -4.16 -14.84
C VAL A 86 9.28 -2.91 -15.68
N ARG A 87 8.81 -1.83 -15.05
CA ARG A 87 8.42 -0.57 -15.70
C ARG A 87 7.53 -0.81 -16.93
N GLY A 88 6.50 -1.63 -16.72
CA GLY A 88 5.51 -1.96 -17.74
C GLY A 88 5.96 -2.91 -18.84
N LYS A 89 7.19 -3.45 -18.80
CA LYS A 89 7.69 -4.40 -19.80
C LYS A 89 7.94 -5.78 -19.18
N PRO A 90 7.38 -6.87 -19.75
CA PRO A 90 7.72 -8.22 -19.32
C PRO A 90 9.22 -8.48 -19.47
N GLN A 91 9.86 -8.98 -18.41
CA GLN A 91 11.30 -9.27 -18.41
C GLN A 91 11.60 -10.76 -18.37
N ARG A 92 11.00 -11.49 -17.42
CA ARG A 92 11.28 -12.92 -17.21
C ARG A 92 10.15 -13.60 -16.44
N VAL A 93 10.14 -14.93 -16.47
CA VAL A 93 9.32 -15.74 -15.56
C VAL A 93 10.24 -16.37 -14.52
N THR A 94 9.85 -16.29 -13.25
CA THR A 94 10.65 -16.77 -12.12
C THR A 94 9.82 -17.65 -11.19
N GLY A 95 10.45 -18.62 -10.53
CA GLY A 95 9.85 -19.30 -9.39
C GLY A 95 9.82 -18.41 -8.14
N ALA A 96 8.97 -18.74 -7.17
CA ALA A 96 8.84 -17.99 -5.92
C ALA A 96 10.18 -17.84 -5.16
N ALA A 97 10.97 -18.91 -5.05
CA ALA A 97 12.27 -18.88 -4.37
C ALA A 97 13.29 -17.99 -5.09
N ASP A 98 13.33 -18.07 -6.41
CA ASP A 98 14.24 -17.29 -7.24
C ASP A 98 13.87 -15.80 -7.23
N TYR A 99 12.57 -15.49 -7.10
CA TYR A 99 12.11 -14.12 -6.97
C TYR A 99 12.68 -13.41 -5.73
N TYR A 100 12.82 -14.12 -4.61
CA TYR A 100 13.44 -13.54 -3.41
C TYR A 100 14.86 -13.03 -3.67
N ARG A 101 15.64 -13.75 -4.47
CA ARG A 101 17.00 -13.33 -4.85
C ARG A 101 17.00 -12.13 -5.79
N LEU A 102 15.96 -11.99 -6.61
CA LEU A 102 15.80 -10.89 -7.56
C LEU A 102 15.46 -9.55 -6.88
N LYS A 103 14.92 -9.56 -5.66
CA LYS A 103 14.45 -8.32 -4.99
C LYS A 103 15.56 -7.28 -4.79
N SER A 104 16.80 -7.70 -4.55
CA SER A 104 17.95 -6.78 -4.45
C SER A 104 18.21 -6.06 -5.79
N GLU A 105 18.11 -6.76 -6.92
CA GLU A 105 18.25 -6.21 -8.28
C GLU A 105 17.09 -5.29 -8.65
N LEU A 106 15.89 -5.55 -8.13
CA LEU A 106 14.70 -4.73 -8.40
C LEU A 106 14.61 -3.47 -7.53
N TRP A 107 15.34 -3.44 -6.40
CA TRP A 107 15.28 -2.32 -5.47
C TRP A 107 15.65 -0.97 -6.11
N PRO A 108 16.73 -0.85 -6.90
CA PRO A 108 17.03 0.39 -7.64
C PRO A 108 15.88 0.87 -8.53
N VAL A 109 15.19 -0.06 -9.20
CA VAL A 109 14.04 0.27 -10.06
C VAL A 109 12.92 0.90 -9.23
N VAL A 110 12.61 0.32 -8.07
CA VAL A 110 11.60 0.82 -7.13
C VAL A 110 11.95 2.23 -6.66
N THR A 111 13.19 2.44 -6.21
CA THR A 111 13.63 3.72 -5.66
C THR A 111 13.70 4.83 -6.70
N GLU A 112 14.23 4.54 -7.89
CA GLU A 112 14.28 5.50 -8.99
C GLU A 112 12.87 5.92 -9.46
N SER A 113 11.93 4.98 -9.56
CA SER A 113 10.55 5.29 -9.93
C SER A 113 9.84 6.13 -8.86
N LEU A 114 10.08 5.83 -7.58
CA LEU A 114 9.56 6.64 -6.48
C LEU A 114 10.17 8.05 -6.47
N ASP A 115 11.47 8.19 -6.69
CA ASP A 115 12.15 9.49 -6.69
C ASP A 115 11.69 10.39 -7.84
N ARG A 116 11.44 9.83 -9.03
CA ARG A 116 10.83 10.58 -10.14
C ARG A 116 9.48 11.18 -9.74
N LEU A 117 8.58 10.35 -9.22
CA LEU A 117 7.27 10.84 -8.76
C LEU A 117 7.43 11.89 -7.65
N ARG A 118 8.35 11.69 -6.69
CA ARG A 118 8.60 12.68 -5.63
C ARG A 118 9.23 13.99 -6.13
N SER A 119 9.87 13.97 -7.29
CA SER A 119 10.43 15.18 -7.93
C SER A 119 9.40 15.98 -8.73
N GLU A 120 8.29 15.34 -9.10
CA GLU A 120 7.25 15.91 -9.99
C GLU A 120 5.97 16.30 -9.25
N TYR A 121 5.66 15.66 -8.11
CA TYR A 121 4.40 15.82 -7.39
C TYR A 121 4.62 16.25 -5.94
N ASP A 122 3.74 17.10 -5.43
CA ASP A 122 3.76 17.59 -4.04
C ASP A 122 3.56 16.45 -3.03
N VAL A 123 2.67 15.50 -3.37
CA VAL A 123 2.31 14.37 -2.51
C VAL A 123 2.38 13.06 -3.28
N VAL A 124 3.13 12.10 -2.75
CA VAL A 124 3.12 10.71 -3.23
C VAL A 124 2.41 9.81 -2.21
N VAL A 125 1.25 9.26 -2.59
CA VAL A 125 0.48 8.36 -1.73
C VAL A 125 0.90 6.91 -1.97
N ILE A 126 1.68 6.37 -1.05
CA ILE A 126 2.28 5.03 -1.19
C ILE A 126 1.35 3.95 -0.62
N GLU A 127 1.07 2.90 -1.40
CA GLU A 127 0.39 1.67 -0.97
C GLU A 127 1.38 0.55 -0.63
N GLY A 128 1.32 0.01 0.59
CA GLY A 128 2.05 -1.20 0.98
C GLY A 128 1.44 -2.49 0.43
N ALA A 129 2.10 -3.63 0.65
CA ALA A 129 1.59 -4.95 0.22
C ALA A 129 1.56 -5.93 1.41
N GLY A 130 0.44 -6.64 1.58
CA GLY A 130 0.27 -7.55 2.72
C GLY A 130 0.48 -6.84 4.06
N SER A 131 1.15 -7.53 5.00
CA SER A 131 1.57 -7.06 6.32
C SER A 131 3.02 -6.56 6.32
N PRO A 132 3.35 -5.48 7.05
CA PRO A 132 4.74 -5.06 7.25
C PRO A 132 5.50 -5.93 8.26
N ALA A 133 4.82 -6.83 8.98
CA ALA A 133 5.38 -7.65 10.04
C ALA A 133 5.66 -9.12 9.62
N GLU A 134 5.93 -9.36 8.33
CA GLU A 134 6.38 -10.66 7.82
C GLU A 134 7.85 -10.89 8.23
N VAL A 135 8.07 -11.33 9.47
CA VAL A 135 9.40 -11.42 10.11
C VAL A 135 10.41 -12.25 9.30
N ASN A 136 9.93 -13.27 8.60
CA ASN A 136 10.74 -14.13 7.73
C ASN A 136 11.15 -13.46 6.41
N LEU A 137 10.48 -12.36 6.01
CA LEU A 137 10.70 -11.66 4.75
C LEU A 137 11.30 -10.26 4.92
N ALA A 138 11.40 -9.76 6.16
CA ALA A 138 11.76 -8.38 6.48
C ALA A 138 13.10 -7.91 5.89
N LYS A 139 14.09 -8.81 5.78
CA LYS A 139 15.44 -8.47 5.26
C LYS A 139 15.42 -8.09 3.79
N ASP A 140 14.61 -8.78 3.00
CA ASP A 140 14.64 -8.72 1.54
C ASP A 140 13.38 -8.08 0.94
N GLU A 141 12.45 -7.59 1.78
CA GLU A 141 11.23 -6.96 1.30
C GLU A 141 11.49 -5.64 0.57
N ILE A 142 10.61 -5.30 -0.38
CA ILE A 142 10.69 -4.10 -1.23
C ILE A 142 9.36 -3.34 -1.30
N VAL A 143 8.44 -3.59 -0.36
CA VAL A 143 7.01 -3.25 -0.48
C VAL A 143 6.44 -2.49 0.71
N ASN A 144 7.07 -2.56 1.89
CA ASN A 144 6.55 -2.01 3.14
C ASN A 144 7.59 -1.11 3.84
N MET A 145 8.23 -1.56 4.91
CA MET A 145 9.02 -0.68 5.79
C MET A 145 10.31 -0.21 5.13
N ARG A 146 10.89 -0.96 4.20
CA ARG A 146 12.04 -0.54 3.39
C ARG A 146 11.68 0.64 2.51
N VAL A 147 10.48 0.64 1.91
CA VAL A 147 9.94 1.77 1.16
C VAL A 147 9.68 2.95 2.09
N ALA A 148 9.04 2.70 3.25
CA ALA A 148 8.77 3.75 4.24
C ALA A 148 10.07 4.41 4.75
N ARG A 149 11.10 3.61 5.08
CA ARG A 149 12.42 4.09 5.50
C ARG A 149 13.11 4.89 4.39
N TYR A 150 13.09 4.38 3.16
CA TYR A 150 13.71 5.07 2.03
C TYR A 150 13.07 6.45 1.78
N ALA A 151 11.75 6.51 1.80
CA ALA A 151 11.00 7.73 1.56
C ALA A 151 10.85 8.63 2.81
N GLN A 152 11.26 8.15 3.98
CA GLN A 152 10.91 8.72 5.30
C GLN A 152 9.38 8.97 5.43
N ALA A 153 8.59 8.05 4.88
CA ALA A 153 7.15 8.23 4.75
C ALA A 153 6.43 7.93 6.07
N PRO A 154 5.52 8.81 6.55
CA PRO A 154 4.64 8.48 7.67
C PRO A 154 3.70 7.35 7.26
N VAL A 155 3.51 6.37 8.16
CA VAL A 155 2.71 5.16 7.90
C VAL A 155 1.38 5.23 8.65
N LEU A 156 0.29 4.99 7.90
CA LEU A 156 -1.01 4.61 8.44
C LEU A 156 -1.10 3.08 8.41
N LEU A 157 -1.33 2.46 9.56
CA LEU A 157 -1.49 1.00 9.66
C LEU A 157 -2.96 0.63 9.77
N VAL A 158 -3.46 -0.08 8.76
CA VAL A 158 -4.88 -0.42 8.59
C VAL A 158 -5.18 -1.83 9.10
N GLY A 159 -6.14 -1.96 10.00
CA GLY A 159 -6.63 -3.23 10.53
C GLY A 159 -7.97 -3.61 9.91
N ASP A 160 -8.07 -4.85 9.41
CA ASP A 160 -9.32 -5.45 8.95
C ASP A 160 -10.18 -5.90 10.13
N ILE A 161 -11.30 -5.22 10.38
CA ILE A 161 -12.23 -5.60 11.45
C ILE A 161 -13.30 -6.60 11.02
N ASP A 162 -13.65 -6.65 9.74
CA ASP A 162 -14.62 -7.61 9.20
C ASP A 162 -14.12 -9.06 9.40
N ARG A 163 -12.81 -9.27 9.41
CA ARG A 163 -12.19 -10.58 9.70
C ARG A 163 -12.15 -10.95 11.19
N GLY A 164 -12.52 -10.04 12.08
CA GLY A 164 -12.34 -10.18 13.52
C GLY A 164 -10.87 -10.04 13.96
N GLY A 165 -10.66 -9.86 15.27
CA GLY A 165 -9.31 -9.79 15.85
C GLY A 165 -8.52 -8.51 15.55
N VAL A 166 -9.18 -7.43 15.12
CA VAL A 166 -8.53 -6.16 14.69
C VAL A 166 -7.54 -5.60 15.73
N PHE A 167 -7.89 -5.68 17.02
CA PHE A 167 -7.04 -5.22 18.11
C PHE A 167 -5.72 -5.99 18.17
N ALA A 168 -5.81 -7.32 18.17
CA ALA A 168 -4.64 -8.19 18.19
C ALA A 168 -3.80 -8.04 16.91
N ALA A 169 -4.44 -7.88 15.75
CA ALA A 169 -3.75 -7.68 14.49
C ALA A 169 -2.95 -6.37 14.46
N LEU A 170 -3.56 -5.25 14.88
CA LEU A 170 -2.90 -3.94 14.93
C LEU A 170 -1.77 -3.92 15.96
N LEU A 171 -2.08 -4.28 17.21
CA LEU A 171 -1.10 -4.26 18.30
C LEU A 171 0.02 -5.27 18.09
N GLY A 172 -0.31 -6.48 17.61
CA GLY A 172 0.66 -7.51 17.26
C GLY A 172 1.58 -7.09 16.13
N THR A 173 1.05 -6.44 15.08
CA THR A 173 1.88 -5.88 14.01
C THR A 173 2.87 -4.85 14.56
N LEU A 174 2.41 -3.90 15.39
CA LEU A 174 3.30 -2.91 16.01
C LEU A 174 4.36 -3.52 16.92
N MET A 175 4.02 -4.58 17.65
CA MET A 175 4.93 -5.30 18.54
C MET A 175 6.06 -5.99 17.77
N LEU A 176 5.79 -6.49 16.56
CA LEU A 176 6.76 -7.20 15.73
C LEU A 176 7.71 -6.25 14.96
N LEU A 177 7.37 -4.97 14.86
CA LEU A 177 8.25 -3.98 14.23
C LEU A 177 9.42 -3.62 15.14
N ASN A 178 10.61 -3.49 14.55
CA ASN A 178 11.74 -2.89 15.26
C ASN A 178 11.44 -1.41 15.61
N PRO A 179 12.14 -0.81 16.59
CA PRO A 179 11.84 0.54 17.04
C PRO A 179 11.89 1.62 15.95
N ALA A 180 12.84 1.53 15.01
CA ALA A 180 12.98 2.50 13.92
C ALA A 180 11.79 2.44 12.95
N ASP A 181 11.33 1.24 12.64
CA ASP A 181 10.16 1.00 11.81
C ASP A 181 8.87 1.41 12.52
N ARG A 182 8.71 1.03 13.79
CA ARG A 182 7.56 1.43 14.60
C ARG A 182 7.44 2.97 14.69
N ALA A 183 8.55 3.69 14.75
CA ALA A 183 8.56 5.15 14.78
C ALA A 183 8.02 5.82 13.51
N LEU A 184 8.02 5.13 12.37
CA LEU A 184 7.40 5.61 11.12
C LEU A 184 5.87 5.47 11.14
N VAL A 185 5.31 4.58 11.95
CA VAL A 185 3.86 4.44 12.10
C VAL A 185 3.32 5.60 12.93
N LYS A 186 2.43 6.39 12.33
CA LYS A 186 1.90 7.61 12.94
C LYS A 186 0.46 7.48 13.43
N ALA A 187 -0.31 6.56 12.86
CA ALA A 187 -1.67 6.31 13.29
C ALA A 187 -2.18 4.93 12.85
N LEU A 188 -3.23 4.49 13.52
CA LEU A 188 -3.98 3.29 13.19
C LEU A 188 -5.26 3.66 12.45
N VAL A 189 -5.74 2.74 11.61
CA VAL A 189 -7.02 2.87 10.90
C VAL A 189 -7.76 1.55 11.04
N VAL A 190 -9.05 1.61 11.36
CA VAL A 190 -9.92 0.43 11.41
C VAL A 190 -10.82 0.44 10.18
N ASN A 191 -10.80 -0.63 9.38
CA ASN A 191 -11.54 -0.69 8.13
C ASN A 191 -11.85 -2.13 7.70
N PRO A 192 -13.04 -2.45 7.16
CA PRO A 192 -14.25 -1.62 7.14
C PRO A 192 -15.08 -1.86 8.40
N TYR A 193 -15.72 -0.82 8.94
CA TYR A 193 -16.60 -0.93 10.09
C TYR A 193 -18.07 -0.98 9.67
N ARG A 194 -18.84 -1.92 10.23
CA ARG A 194 -20.28 -2.05 9.98
C ARG A 194 -21.06 -1.65 11.22
N GLY A 195 -22.01 -0.73 11.06
CA GLY A 195 -22.86 -0.25 12.14
C GLY A 195 -22.56 1.19 12.54
N ASP A 196 -23.05 1.59 13.72
CA ASP A 196 -22.84 2.92 14.27
C ASP A 196 -21.40 3.07 14.78
N ILE A 197 -20.61 3.92 14.10
CA ILE A 197 -19.20 4.18 14.42
C ILE A 197 -19.02 4.59 15.88
N LYS A 198 -19.99 5.28 16.49
CA LYS A 198 -19.92 5.71 17.89
C LYS A 198 -19.78 4.54 18.85
N LEU A 199 -20.29 3.36 18.49
CA LEU A 199 -20.14 2.15 19.28
C LEU A 199 -18.69 1.64 19.31
N PHE A 200 -17.83 2.12 18.42
CA PHE A 200 -16.41 1.77 18.39
C PHE A 200 -15.52 2.71 19.22
N GLU A 201 -16.03 3.84 19.73
CA GLU A 201 -15.24 4.80 20.53
C GLU A 201 -14.44 4.15 21.69
N PRO A 202 -14.97 3.16 22.45
CA PRO A 202 -14.18 2.46 23.47
C PRO A 202 -13.01 1.67 22.87
N GLY A 203 -13.17 1.14 21.66
CA GLY A 203 -12.13 0.44 20.91
C GLY A 203 -11.01 1.39 20.46
N ASP A 204 -11.37 2.59 20.01
CA ASP A 204 -10.38 3.61 19.62
C ASP A 204 -9.50 4.00 20.81
N LYS A 205 -10.11 4.23 21.96
CA LYS A 205 -9.40 4.55 23.20
C LYS A 205 -8.46 3.41 23.60
N PHE A 206 -8.96 2.16 23.58
CA PHE A 206 -8.14 1.00 23.89
C PHE A 206 -6.91 0.88 22.96
N LEU A 207 -7.11 1.06 21.66
CA LEU A 207 -6.02 1.03 20.67
C LEU A 207 -5.00 2.14 20.96
N ALA A 208 -5.45 3.36 21.24
CA ALA A 208 -4.57 4.49 21.51
C ALA A 208 -3.71 4.27 22.75
N GLU A 209 -4.33 3.83 23.86
CA GLU A 209 -3.63 3.56 25.12
C GLU A 209 -2.58 2.45 24.99
N ASN A 210 -2.88 1.38 24.25
CA ASN A 210 -1.99 0.21 24.13
C ASN A 210 -0.93 0.35 23.03
N SER A 211 -1.18 1.17 22.00
CA SER A 211 -0.23 1.39 20.91
C SER A 211 0.68 2.61 21.13
N GLY A 212 0.20 3.60 21.88
CA GLY A 212 0.79 4.93 21.95
C GLY A 212 0.56 5.77 20.68
N LEU A 213 -0.36 5.35 19.80
CA LEU A 213 -0.66 5.99 18.52
C LEU A 213 -2.15 6.33 18.43
N PRO A 214 -2.52 7.48 17.84
CA PRO A 214 -3.94 7.79 17.62
C PRO A 214 -4.57 6.81 16.61
N VAL A 215 -5.88 6.61 16.74
CA VAL A 215 -6.69 6.06 15.64
C VAL A 215 -7.10 7.24 14.76
N ALA A 216 -6.58 7.29 13.53
CA ALA A 216 -6.87 8.37 12.58
C ALA A 216 -8.26 8.25 11.94
N GLY A 217 -8.86 7.06 11.97
CA GLY A 217 -10.22 6.88 11.48
C GLY A 217 -10.72 5.45 11.60
N VAL A 218 -12.03 5.34 11.81
CA VAL A 218 -12.83 4.12 11.69
C VAL A 218 -13.66 4.28 10.42
N ILE A 219 -13.30 3.51 9.40
CA ILE A 219 -13.81 3.71 8.04
C ILE A 219 -15.06 2.86 7.86
N PRO A 220 -16.23 3.44 7.55
CA PRO A 220 -17.44 2.67 7.33
C PRO A 220 -17.31 1.69 6.17
N SER A 221 -18.07 0.60 6.24
CA SER A 221 -18.32 -0.23 5.07
C SER A 221 -19.17 0.54 4.07
N PHE A 222 -18.67 0.67 2.84
CA PHE A 222 -19.40 1.27 1.73
C PHE A 222 -19.66 0.24 0.64
N ASN A 223 -20.82 0.36 0.00
CA ASN A 223 -21.09 -0.27 -1.28
C ASN A 223 -20.96 0.80 -2.38
N ASP A 224 -20.73 0.36 -3.62
CA ASP A 224 -20.80 1.21 -4.81
C ASP A 224 -19.87 2.44 -4.78
N ILE A 225 -18.63 2.24 -4.32
CA ILE A 225 -17.59 3.29 -4.28
C ILE A 225 -17.23 3.71 -5.71
N ALA A 226 -17.37 5.00 -6.01
CA ALA A 226 -17.01 5.61 -7.29
C ALA A 226 -16.02 6.77 -7.11
N ILE A 227 -15.19 6.99 -8.14
CA ILE A 227 -14.34 8.18 -8.22
C ILE A 227 -15.21 9.29 -8.83
N ALA A 228 -15.33 10.41 -8.11
CA ALA A 228 -16.07 11.56 -8.60
C ALA A 228 -15.43 12.11 -9.88
N PRO A 229 -16.23 12.54 -10.88
CA PRO A 229 -15.74 13.09 -12.13
C PRO A 229 -14.82 14.31 -11.93
#